data_AF-A0A8H5H493-F1
#
_entry.id   AF-A0A8H5H493-F1
#
_cell.length_a   1.000
_cell.length_b   1.000
_cell.length_c   1.000
_cell.angle_alpha   90.00
_cell.angle_beta   90.00
_cell.angle_gamma   90.00
#
_symmetry.space_group_name_H-M   'P 1'
#
loop_
_entity.id
_entity.type
_entity.pdbx_description
1 polymer ?
#
loop_
_entity_poly.entity_id
_entity_poly.type
_entity_poly.pdbx_seq_one_letter_code
_entity_poly.pdbx_strand_id
1 'polypeptide(L)'
;MESDSANIERQRNSNNDDLSSGNVPRHITGQIYLNKLILTKIASTLNQDPAADLTLLLSDVSTSYASKRSKTTEPRKSTRKDRATERPDTCEKFNVIPLPSNLKLIIYPLAPAALAALGLSGACSAAEIEPALDHLPQMLERGKILYNYSGRQVVALDTTVVVKCGPGLDPAEHYLLDYLRVHCPATRSPEPLGYVLIDQKPHLFMTRIPGVTLHSRWPTMSISQKESVCSTLNTMLSELHNIPWTPGIPLGTLIPPYTCKDTRQYVRTGGPIYNEFEFNDFLLCTPHIRISSSYLKWLRSCLRDDHRIVLSHGDLNPKNIILQDDQSGGVVVSGIIDWEMGGWYPEYWDALKALNVKGTDDESDWWCCLPERLNQYNSEKPTMTIQHGRTYVLVNGKSGTVLDLSGTDGHSIHKPPSGVVYPNNLVLQWVVENNNNQWTFKNVGTGRYLGIASGNLKDNTQLRAVDQPVAWDIWPDDTNSSVHRIFAPGTKLNVDLSDHGNAKNGTPVTLWGKWKGTNQTWKFEEA
;
A
#
# COMPACT_ATOMS: atom_id res chain seq x y z
N MET A 1 -53.77 21.59 -35.84
CA MET A 1 -53.27 21.24 -37.18
C MET A 1 -51.80 21.63 -37.14
N GLU A 2 -50.89 20.66 -36.99
CA GLU A 2 -50.33 19.92 -38.14
C GLU A 2 -49.88 20.90 -39.22
N SER A 3 -48.67 20.86 -39.76
CA SER A 3 -47.50 20.01 -39.56
C SER A 3 -46.40 20.68 -40.40
N ASP A 4 -45.18 20.16 -40.26
CA ASP A 4 -44.13 20.17 -41.28
C ASP A 4 -43.32 21.46 -41.47
N SER A 5 -42.04 21.44 -41.04
CA SER A 5 -40.89 20.92 -41.81
C SER A 5 -40.48 21.95 -42.88
N ALA A 6 -39.25 22.40 -43.08
CA ALA A 6 -37.92 21.94 -42.72
C ALA A 6 -36.93 23.05 -43.10
N ASN A 7 -35.65 22.84 -42.75
CA ASN A 7 -34.47 23.56 -43.25
C ASN A 7 -34.31 25.01 -42.78
N ILE A 8 -33.56 25.21 -41.70
CA ILE A 8 -32.15 25.66 -41.76
C ILE A 8 -31.63 25.62 -40.32
N GLU A 9 -31.25 24.42 -39.89
CA GLU A 9 -30.35 24.21 -38.76
C GLU A 9 -29.32 23.17 -39.24
N ARG A 10 -28.39 23.64 -40.06
CA ARG A 10 -27.19 22.89 -40.45
C ARG A 10 -26.00 23.81 -40.28
N GLN A 11 -25.00 23.28 -39.57
CA GLN A 11 -23.70 23.87 -39.24
C GLN A 11 -23.66 24.79 -38.03
N ARG A 12 -23.89 24.21 -36.85
CA ARG A 12 -23.07 24.42 -35.63
C ARG A 12 -23.64 23.55 -34.48
N ASN A 13 -23.44 22.24 -34.59
CA ASN A 13 -23.45 21.29 -33.47
C ASN A 13 -23.03 19.91 -34.01
N SER A 14 -21.72 19.67 -34.01
CA SER A 14 -21.19 18.30 -34.02
C SER A 14 -19.80 18.38 -33.38
N ASN A 15 -19.74 18.09 -32.09
CA ASN A 15 -18.59 17.56 -31.35
C ASN A 15 -18.86 17.82 -29.86
N ASN A 16 -19.72 17.00 -29.29
CA ASN A 16 -19.63 16.43 -27.94
C ASN A 16 -20.94 15.69 -27.66
N ASP A 17 -20.79 14.57 -26.97
CA ASP A 17 -21.84 13.64 -26.52
C ASP A 17 -22.26 12.56 -27.54
N ASP A 18 -21.48 11.47 -27.59
CA ASP A 18 -22.00 10.15 -27.19
C ASP A 18 -20.84 9.13 -26.98
N LEU A 19 -20.31 9.09 -25.75
CA LEU A 19 -19.60 7.91 -25.23
C LEU A 19 -20.30 7.49 -23.93
N SER A 20 -21.62 7.30 -24.04
CA SER A 20 -22.38 6.52 -23.08
C SER A 20 -22.05 5.03 -23.27
N SER A 21 -21.91 4.34 -22.14
CA SER A 21 -21.65 2.91 -21.98
C SER A 21 -22.41 2.03 -22.99
N GLY A 22 -21.74 1.63 -24.06
CA GLY A 22 -22.22 0.63 -25.00
C GLY A 22 -22.12 -0.76 -24.38
N ASN A 23 -23.28 -1.34 -24.06
CA ASN A 23 -23.41 -2.72 -23.59
C ASN A 23 -22.89 -3.67 -24.69
N VAL A 24 -21.66 -4.17 -24.54
CA VAL A 24 -20.98 -5.00 -25.54
C VAL A 24 -21.73 -6.35 -25.70
N PRO A 25 -22.23 -6.73 -26.89
CA PRO A 25 -22.91 -7.99 -27.11
C PRO A 25 -22.11 -9.22 -26.62
N ARG A 26 -22.77 -10.19 -25.97
CA ARG A 26 -22.15 -11.37 -25.29
C ARG A 26 -21.12 -12.17 -26.09
N HIS A 27 -21.22 -12.19 -27.43
CA HIS A 27 -20.25 -12.87 -28.31
C HIS A 27 -18.93 -12.11 -28.45
N ILE A 28 -18.94 -10.79 -28.22
CA ILE A 28 -17.78 -9.91 -28.36
C ILE A 28 -16.85 -10.07 -27.15
N THR A 29 -17.36 -10.36 -25.95
CA THR A 29 -16.53 -10.52 -24.72
C THR A 29 -15.61 -11.74 -24.76
N GLY A 30 -16.09 -12.90 -25.24
CA GLY A 30 -15.26 -14.10 -25.42
C GLY A 30 -14.18 -13.92 -26.49
N GLN A 31 -14.50 -13.15 -27.54
CA GLN A 31 -13.54 -12.78 -28.59
C GLN A 31 -12.50 -11.78 -28.07
N ILE A 32 -12.91 -10.79 -27.25
CA ILE A 32 -11.99 -9.87 -26.58
C ILE A 32 -11.00 -10.64 -25.69
N TYR A 33 -11.48 -11.61 -24.91
CA TYR A 33 -10.60 -12.41 -24.04
C TYR A 33 -9.62 -13.27 -24.84
N LEU A 34 -10.08 -13.98 -25.87
CA LEU A 34 -9.22 -14.76 -26.76
C LEU A 34 -8.15 -13.87 -27.41
N ASN A 35 -8.52 -12.69 -27.88
CA ASN A 35 -7.59 -11.73 -28.47
C ASN A 35 -6.57 -11.22 -27.43
N LYS A 36 -6.99 -10.88 -26.21
CA LYS A 36 -6.10 -10.46 -25.12
C LYS A 36 -5.11 -11.56 -24.74
N LEU A 37 -5.54 -12.82 -24.72
CA LEU A 37 -4.68 -13.96 -24.42
C LEU A 37 -3.59 -14.14 -25.49
N ILE A 38 -3.96 -14.04 -26.77
CA ILE A 38 -3.02 -14.11 -27.90
C ILE A 38 -2.00 -12.97 -27.80
N LEU A 39 -2.47 -11.74 -27.56
CA LEU A 39 -1.60 -10.57 -27.39
C LEU A 39 -0.65 -10.74 -26.21
N THR A 40 -1.13 -11.27 -25.09
CA THR A 40 -0.30 -11.52 -23.90
C THR A 40 0.78 -12.54 -24.19
N LYS A 41 0.48 -13.60 -24.94
CA LYS A 41 1.45 -14.64 -25.31
C LYS A 41 2.53 -14.08 -26.25
N ILE A 42 2.14 -13.27 -27.23
CA ILE A 42 3.09 -12.59 -28.14
C ILE A 42 3.97 -11.61 -27.35
N ALA A 43 3.35 -10.74 -26.54
CA ALA A 43 4.06 -9.73 -25.76
C ALA A 43 5.03 -10.38 -24.75
N SER A 44 4.61 -11.44 -24.05
CA SER A 44 5.48 -12.19 -23.14
C SER A 44 6.67 -12.81 -23.86
N THR A 45 6.49 -13.32 -25.07
CA THR A 45 7.57 -13.94 -25.86
C THR A 45 8.59 -12.88 -26.28
N LEU A 46 8.12 -11.72 -26.78
CA LEU A 46 8.98 -10.62 -27.21
C LEU A 46 9.66 -9.88 -26.05
N ASN A 47 9.03 -9.82 -24.88
CA ASN A 47 9.64 -9.22 -23.69
C ASN A 47 10.79 -10.08 -23.14
N GLN A 48 10.71 -11.41 -23.31
CA GLN A 48 11.76 -12.33 -22.91
C GLN A 48 12.91 -12.37 -23.94
N ASP A 49 12.56 -12.38 -25.22
CA ASP A 49 13.52 -12.31 -26.32
C ASP A 49 12.94 -11.43 -27.44
N PRO A 50 13.42 -10.18 -27.59
CA PRO A 50 12.96 -9.28 -28.64
C PRO A 50 13.21 -9.80 -30.07
N ALA A 51 14.11 -10.78 -30.24
CA ALA A 51 14.42 -11.43 -31.52
C ALA A 51 13.75 -12.80 -31.70
N ALA A 52 12.83 -13.18 -30.80
CA ALA A 52 12.18 -14.50 -30.82
C ALA A 52 11.47 -14.78 -32.16
N ASP A 53 11.71 -15.97 -32.71
CA ASP A 53 10.97 -16.45 -33.87
C ASP A 53 9.54 -16.83 -33.48
N LEU A 54 8.58 -15.99 -33.88
CA LEU A 54 7.17 -16.18 -33.59
C LEU A 54 6.46 -17.15 -34.55
N THR A 55 7.16 -17.75 -35.52
CA THR A 55 6.55 -18.54 -36.61
C THR A 55 5.64 -19.65 -36.08
N LEU A 56 6.09 -20.43 -35.08
CA LEU A 56 5.29 -21.52 -34.50
C LEU A 56 4.08 -21.00 -33.70
N LEU A 57 4.24 -19.91 -32.97
CA LEU A 57 3.17 -19.29 -32.18
C LEU A 57 2.11 -18.68 -33.09
N LEU A 58 2.51 -17.97 -34.14
CA LEU A 58 1.61 -17.40 -35.13
C LEU A 58 0.94 -18.49 -35.96
N SER A 59 1.61 -19.61 -36.23
CA SER A 59 1.03 -20.78 -36.91
C SER A 59 -0.05 -21.47 -36.06
N ASP A 60 0.19 -21.68 -34.76
CA ASP A 60 -0.80 -22.22 -33.83
C ASP A 60 -2.02 -21.31 -33.69
N VAL A 61 -1.78 -19.99 -33.56
CA VAL A 61 -2.86 -18.99 -33.57
C VAL A 61 -3.61 -19.07 -34.89
N SER A 62 -2.94 -19.00 -36.03
CA SER A 62 -3.56 -19.06 -37.35
C SER A 62 -4.43 -20.31 -37.54
N THR A 63 -3.95 -21.48 -37.11
CA THR A 63 -4.62 -22.77 -37.29
C THR A 63 -5.83 -22.91 -36.36
N SER A 64 -5.74 -22.40 -35.13
CA SER A 64 -6.76 -22.62 -34.10
C SER A 64 -7.72 -21.46 -33.91
N TYR A 65 -7.40 -20.26 -34.40
CA TYR A 65 -8.14 -19.02 -34.12
C TYR A 65 -9.59 -19.08 -34.60
N ALA A 66 -9.83 -19.46 -35.85
CA ALA A 66 -11.19 -19.49 -36.40
C ALA A 66 -12.11 -20.46 -35.63
N SER A 67 -11.60 -21.63 -35.26
CA SER A 67 -12.32 -22.64 -34.47
C SER A 67 -12.57 -22.17 -33.03
N LYS A 68 -11.56 -21.59 -32.38
CA LYS A 68 -11.68 -21.03 -31.03
C LYS A 68 -12.65 -19.85 -31.01
N ARG A 69 -12.63 -18.99 -32.03
CA ARG A 69 -13.50 -17.83 -32.18
C ARG A 69 -14.95 -18.22 -32.42
N SER A 70 -15.24 -19.20 -33.28
CA SER A 70 -16.62 -19.65 -33.54
C SER A 70 -17.25 -20.32 -32.32
N LYS A 71 -16.46 -21.04 -31.53
CA LYS A 71 -16.92 -21.67 -30.28
C LYS A 71 -17.33 -20.67 -29.20
N THR A 72 -16.94 -19.39 -29.31
CA THR A 72 -17.37 -18.35 -28.36
C THR A 72 -18.82 -17.87 -28.56
N THR A 73 -19.54 -18.40 -29.56
CA THR A 73 -20.84 -17.85 -29.99
C THR A 73 -22.06 -18.78 -29.90
N GLU A 74 -21.94 -20.04 -29.43
CA GLU A 74 -23.07 -21.00 -29.40
C GLU A 74 -23.93 -20.97 -28.10
N PRO A 75 -25.29 -20.93 -28.19
CA PRO A 75 -26.17 -20.96 -27.01
C PRO A 75 -26.67 -22.38 -26.63
N ARG A 76 -26.87 -22.66 -25.33
CA ARG A 76 -27.36 -23.97 -24.83
C ARG A 76 -28.65 -23.87 -23.99
N LYS A 77 -29.57 -24.83 -24.19
CA LYS A 77 -30.90 -24.94 -23.53
C LYS A 77 -30.78 -25.25 -22.03
N SER A 78 -31.46 -24.48 -21.18
CA SER A 78 -31.46 -24.61 -19.71
C SER A 78 -32.87 -24.97 -19.19
N THR A 79 -32.97 -25.99 -18.34
CA THR A 79 -34.12 -26.23 -17.46
C THR A 79 -33.72 -25.91 -16.02
N ARG A 80 -34.31 -24.88 -15.42
CA ARG A 80 -34.19 -24.58 -13.98
C ARG A 80 -35.54 -24.13 -13.40
N LYS A 81 -35.79 -24.53 -12.16
CA LYS A 81 -36.94 -24.19 -11.31
C LYS A 81 -36.42 -23.30 -10.18
N ASP A 82 -37.11 -22.19 -9.93
CA ASP A 82 -36.71 -21.08 -9.07
C ASP A 82 -36.91 -21.31 -7.56
N ARG A 83 -36.10 -20.65 -6.73
CA ARG A 83 -36.60 -19.71 -5.70
C ARG A 83 -35.50 -18.81 -5.13
N ALA A 84 -35.86 -17.54 -4.98
CA ALA A 84 -35.01 -16.39 -4.71
C ALA A 84 -35.04 -15.93 -3.24
N THR A 85 -34.01 -15.19 -2.84
CA THR A 85 -34.06 -14.05 -1.89
C THR A 85 -32.78 -13.24 -2.06
N GLU A 86 -32.90 -12.06 -2.67
CA GLU A 86 -31.77 -11.21 -3.12
C GLU A 86 -31.35 -10.18 -2.06
N ARG A 87 -30.02 -10.01 -1.91
CA ARG A 87 -29.32 -8.86 -1.32
C ARG A 87 -28.67 -8.07 -2.47
N PRO A 88 -28.45 -6.75 -2.36
CA PRO A 88 -27.86 -5.97 -3.46
C PRO A 88 -26.34 -6.22 -3.53
N ASP A 89 -25.95 -7.15 -4.39
CA ASP A 89 -24.57 -7.35 -4.85
C ASP A 89 -24.19 -6.21 -5.81
N THR A 90 -23.16 -5.42 -5.46
CA THR A 90 -22.41 -4.61 -6.44
C THR A 90 -21.00 -5.18 -6.58
N CYS A 91 -20.95 -6.35 -7.18
CA CYS A 91 -19.92 -6.74 -8.13
C CYS A 91 -20.71 -7.04 -9.39
N GLU A 92 -20.35 -6.48 -10.56
CA GLU A 92 -20.90 -7.00 -11.81
C GLU A 92 -20.54 -8.49 -11.86
N LYS A 93 -21.49 -9.35 -11.47
CA LYS A 93 -21.44 -10.77 -11.75
C LYS A 93 -21.64 -10.88 -13.25
N PHE A 94 -20.57 -10.68 -14.00
CA PHE A 94 -20.48 -11.20 -15.35
C PHE A 94 -20.81 -12.68 -15.24
N ASN A 95 -21.99 -13.08 -15.72
CA ASN A 95 -22.30 -14.49 -15.92
C ASN A 95 -21.36 -14.98 -17.02
N VAL A 96 -20.15 -15.38 -16.61
CA VAL A 96 -19.15 -16.04 -17.42
C VAL A 96 -19.82 -17.28 -18.01
N ILE A 97 -19.89 -17.36 -19.34
CA ILE A 97 -20.25 -18.61 -20.01
C ILE A 97 -19.17 -19.62 -19.61
N PRO A 98 -19.51 -20.75 -18.97
CA PRO A 98 -18.50 -21.73 -18.59
C PRO A 98 -17.78 -22.25 -19.84
N LEU A 99 -16.44 -22.14 -19.84
CA LEU A 99 -15.54 -22.75 -20.83
C LEU A 99 -15.84 -24.26 -20.96
N PRO A 100 -15.46 -24.89 -22.09
CA PRO A 100 -15.62 -26.33 -22.27
C PRO A 100 -15.00 -27.11 -21.10
N SER A 101 -15.71 -28.13 -20.61
CA SER A 101 -15.18 -29.08 -19.65
C SER A 101 -13.96 -29.80 -20.25
N ASN A 102 -12.95 -30.06 -19.42
CA ASN A 102 -11.65 -30.66 -19.71
C ASN A 102 -10.63 -29.74 -20.43
N LEU A 103 -10.76 -28.42 -20.30
CA LEU A 103 -9.79 -27.49 -20.88
C LEU A 103 -8.56 -27.38 -19.96
N LYS A 104 -7.40 -27.79 -20.48
CA LYS A 104 -6.10 -27.63 -19.83
C LYS A 104 -5.28 -26.60 -20.60
N LEU A 105 -4.87 -25.53 -19.93
CA LEU A 105 -3.99 -24.51 -20.50
C LEU A 105 -2.74 -24.37 -19.65
N ILE A 106 -1.58 -24.52 -20.27
CA ILE A 106 -0.30 -24.22 -19.65
C ILE A 106 0.00 -22.75 -19.95
N ILE A 107 -0.11 -21.90 -18.94
CA ILE A 107 0.16 -20.46 -19.06
C ILE A 107 1.66 -20.21 -18.91
N TYR A 108 2.28 -20.83 -17.90
CA TYR A 108 3.71 -20.91 -17.73
C TYR A 108 4.15 -22.38 -17.73
N PRO A 109 5.19 -22.77 -18.48
CA PRO A 109 5.66 -24.15 -18.58
C PRO A 109 5.98 -24.76 -17.21
N LEU A 110 5.72 -26.06 -17.07
CA LEU A 110 6.07 -26.79 -15.85
C LEU A 110 7.57 -27.08 -15.82
N ALA A 111 8.23 -26.67 -14.73
CA ALA A 111 9.64 -26.96 -14.49
C ALA A 111 9.86 -28.45 -14.17
N PRO A 112 11.10 -28.98 -14.34
CA PRO A 112 11.40 -30.40 -14.09
C PRO A 112 10.96 -30.92 -12.73
N ALA A 113 11.06 -30.10 -11.66
CA ALA A 113 10.60 -30.49 -10.33
C ALA A 113 9.07 -30.67 -10.27
N ALA A 114 8.28 -29.81 -10.93
CA ALA A 114 6.84 -29.98 -11.02
C ALA A 114 6.46 -31.19 -11.89
N LEU A 115 7.17 -31.42 -13.00
CA LEU A 115 6.96 -32.62 -13.82
C LEU A 115 7.26 -33.90 -13.02
N ALA A 116 8.36 -33.93 -12.27
CA ALA A 116 8.71 -35.04 -11.40
C ALA A 116 7.65 -35.28 -10.31
N ALA A 117 7.14 -34.21 -9.69
CA ALA A 117 6.05 -34.30 -8.72
C ALA A 117 4.77 -34.87 -9.33
N LEU A 118 4.51 -34.64 -10.63
CA LEU A 118 3.43 -35.25 -11.41
C LEU A 118 3.71 -36.68 -11.88
N GLY A 119 4.86 -37.27 -11.52
CA GLY A 119 5.26 -38.62 -11.94
C GLY A 119 5.80 -38.70 -13.37
N LEU A 120 6.16 -37.57 -13.98
CA LEU A 120 6.76 -37.49 -15.29
C LEU A 120 8.30 -37.38 -15.19
N SER A 121 9.02 -37.86 -16.21
CA SER A 121 10.49 -37.81 -16.23
C SER A 121 11.01 -37.36 -17.59
N GLY A 122 12.09 -36.57 -17.58
CA GLY A 122 12.71 -36.03 -18.80
C GLY A 122 12.00 -34.82 -19.39
N ALA A 123 12.33 -34.48 -20.63
CA ALA A 123 11.64 -33.44 -21.38
C ALA A 123 10.32 -33.98 -21.91
N CYS A 124 9.20 -33.53 -21.34
CA CYS A 124 7.87 -33.98 -21.72
C CYS A 124 7.23 -33.02 -22.74
N SER A 125 6.60 -33.60 -23.75
CA SER A 125 5.72 -32.90 -24.70
C SER A 125 4.39 -32.52 -24.05
N ALA A 126 3.67 -31.57 -24.64
CA ALA A 126 2.32 -31.20 -24.17
C ALA A 126 1.36 -32.41 -24.13
N ALA A 127 1.50 -33.36 -25.06
CA ALA A 127 0.70 -34.58 -25.13
C ALA A 127 0.95 -35.55 -23.96
N GLU A 128 2.10 -35.47 -23.29
CA GLU A 128 2.44 -36.26 -22.10
C GLU A 128 2.04 -35.54 -20.80
N ILE A 129 2.05 -34.21 -20.81
CA ILE A 129 1.68 -33.39 -19.64
C ILE A 129 0.16 -33.39 -19.43
N GLU A 130 -0.64 -33.28 -20.50
CA GLU A 130 -2.10 -33.20 -20.40
C GLU A 130 -2.74 -34.37 -19.64
N PRO A 131 -2.37 -35.65 -19.89
CA PRO A 131 -2.89 -36.78 -19.11
C PRO A 131 -2.43 -36.78 -17.64
N ALA A 132 -1.22 -36.27 -17.34
CA ALA A 132 -0.76 -36.17 -15.95
C ALA A 132 -1.59 -35.14 -15.17
N LEU A 133 -1.97 -34.03 -15.81
CA LEU A 133 -2.83 -33.01 -15.22
C LEU A 133 -4.26 -33.51 -14.93
N ASP A 134 -4.75 -34.54 -15.63
CA ASP A 134 -6.03 -35.19 -15.28
C ASP A 134 -6.03 -35.83 -13.90
N HIS A 135 -4.84 -36.24 -13.42
CA HIS A 135 -4.65 -36.87 -12.12
C HIS A 135 -4.38 -35.86 -11.00
N LEU A 136 -4.14 -34.58 -11.34
CA LEU A 136 -3.82 -33.55 -10.36
C LEU A 136 -4.91 -33.40 -9.28
N PRO A 137 -6.23 -33.42 -9.58
CA PRO A 137 -7.25 -33.35 -8.54
C PRO A 137 -7.12 -34.46 -7.48
N GLN A 138 -6.91 -35.72 -7.89
CA GLN A 138 -6.73 -36.83 -6.95
C GLN A 138 -5.41 -36.71 -6.17
N MET A 139 -4.36 -36.17 -6.79
CA MET A 139 -3.11 -35.88 -6.09
C MET A 139 -3.29 -34.79 -5.04
N LEU A 140 -4.03 -33.73 -5.33
CA LEU A 140 -4.34 -32.65 -4.39
C LEU A 140 -5.21 -33.14 -3.23
N GLU A 141 -6.15 -34.06 -3.48
CA GLU A 141 -6.96 -34.68 -2.42
C GLU A 141 -6.13 -35.53 -1.45
N ARG A 142 -5.07 -36.18 -1.95
CA ARG A 142 -4.16 -37.01 -1.13
C ARG A 142 -3.02 -36.21 -0.50
N GLY A 143 -2.70 -35.06 -1.09
CA GLY A 143 -1.60 -34.21 -0.66
C GLY A 143 -1.83 -33.59 0.71
N LYS A 144 -0.73 -33.20 1.37
CA LYS A 144 -0.83 -32.52 2.67
C LYS A 144 -1.26 -31.08 2.47
N ILE A 145 -2.46 -30.74 2.94
CA ILE A 145 -2.94 -29.35 2.98
C ILE A 145 -2.08 -28.55 3.96
N LEU A 146 -1.38 -27.53 3.47
CA LEU A 146 -0.59 -26.60 4.27
C LEU A 146 -1.39 -25.35 4.63
N TYR A 147 -2.32 -24.95 3.75
CA TYR A 147 -3.20 -23.80 3.96
C TYR A 147 -4.55 -24.07 3.31
N ASN A 148 -5.64 -23.65 3.97
CA ASN A 148 -7.00 -23.72 3.44
C ASN A 148 -7.87 -22.61 4.05
N TYR A 149 -8.23 -21.63 3.25
CA TYR A 149 -9.13 -20.55 3.67
C TYR A 149 -9.85 -19.94 2.46
N SER A 150 -11.14 -19.62 2.62
CA SER A 150 -11.97 -18.98 1.57
C SER A 150 -11.92 -19.67 0.20
N GLY A 151 -11.77 -21.00 0.17
CA GLY A 151 -11.65 -21.78 -1.07
C GLY A 151 -10.27 -21.72 -1.75
N ARG A 152 -9.30 -20.99 -1.19
CA ARG A 152 -7.88 -21.05 -1.56
C ARG A 152 -7.19 -22.17 -0.78
N GLN A 153 -6.42 -23.00 -1.47
CA GLN A 153 -5.65 -24.08 -0.88
C GLN A 153 -4.18 -24.00 -1.31
N VAL A 154 -3.29 -24.39 -0.41
CA VAL A 154 -1.89 -24.72 -0.72
C VAL A 154 -1.66 -26.15 -0.30
N VAL A 155 -1.37 -27.02 -1.26
CA VAL A 155 -1.23 -28.46 -1.04
C VAL A 155 0.18 -28.89 -1.40
N ALA A 156 0.87 -29.57 -0.49
CA ALA A 156 2.14 -30.21 -0.78
C ALA A 156 1.91 -31.50 -1.56
N LEU A 157 2.50 -31.57 -2.77
CA LEU A 157 2.55 -32.81 -3.55
C LEU A 157 3.63 -33.75 -3.00
N ASP A 158 4.75 -33.16 -2.57
CA ASP A 158 5.85 -33.87 -1.91
C ASP A 158 6.60 -32.95 -0.92
N THR A 159 7.84 -33.31 -0.54
CA THR A 159 8.65 -32.52 0.39
C THR A 159 9.19 -31.21 -0.20
N THR A 160 9.19 -31.08 -1.53
CA THR A 160 9.83 -30.02 -2.32
C THR A 160 8.87 -29.21 -3.18
N VAL A 161 7.69 -29.73 -3.52
CA VAL A 161 6.73 -29.06 -4.42
C VAL A 161 5.39 -28.84 -3.73
N VAL A 162 4.85 -27.63 -3.88
CA VAL A 162 3.48 -27.27 -3.48
C VAL A 162 2.70 -26.73 -4.67
N VAL A 163 1.38 -26.90 -4.62
CA VAL A 163 0.43 -26.32 -5.56
C VAL A 163 -0.51 -25.39 -4.80
N LYS A 164 -0.53 -24.12 -5.20
CA LYS A 164 -1.53 -23.14 -4.77
C LYS A 164 -2.68 -23.16 -5.78
N CYS A 165 -3.90 -23.37 -5.31
CA CYS A 165 -5.10 -23.43 -6.15
C CYS A 165 -6.30 -22.76 -5.49
N GLY A 166 -7.28 -22.35 -6.28
CA GLY A 166 -8.51 -21.73 -5.78
C GLY A 166 -8.96 -20.50 -6.58
N PRO A 167 -10.07 -19.85 -6.19
CA PRO A 167 -10.66 -18.76 -6.94
C PRO A 167 -9.77 -17.51 -6.96
N GLY A 168 -9.65 -16.85 -8.12
CA GLY A 168 -8.95 -15.57 -8.25
C GLY A 168 -7.43 -15.62 -8.11
N LEU A 169 -6.78 -16.76 -8.36
CA LEU A 169 -5.31 -16.81 -8.36
C LEU A 169 -4.77 -16.06 -9.59
N ASP A 170 -3.91 -15.09 -9.37
CA ASP A 170 -3.38 -14.25 -10.45
C ASP A 170 -2.10 -14.88 -11.05
N PRO A 171 -2.00 -15.09 -12.37
CA PRO A 171 -0.76 -15.52 -13.01
C PRO A 171 0.40 -14.52 -12.84
N ALA A 172 0.14 -13.27 -12.46
CA ALA A 172 1.18 -12.29 -12.14
C ALA A 172 2.06 -12.72 -10.95
N GLU A 173 1.55 -13.53 -10.01
CA GLU A 173 2.36 -14.06 -8.90
C GLU A 173 3.52 -14.91 -9.42
N HIS A 174 3.28 -15.75 -10.44
CA HIS A 174 4.34 -16.56 -11.05
C HIS A 174 5.47 -15.68 -11.62
N TYR A 175 5.11 -14.62 -12.34
CA TYR A 175 6.11 -13.73 -12.94
C TYR A 175 6.91 -12.99 -11.86
N LEU A 176 6.25 -12.53 -10.80
CA LEU A 176 6.91 -11.87 -9.69
C LEU A 176 7.91 -12.80 -8.98
N LEU A 177 7.53 -14.06 -8.72
CA LEU A 177 8.44 -15.04 -8.12
C LEU A 177 9.68 -15.29 -9.00
N ASP A 178 9.51 -15.33 -10.32
CA ASP A 178 10.64 -15.52 -11.24
C ASP A 178 11.55 -14.28 -11.26
N TYR A 179 10.96 -13.09 -11.23
CA TYR A 179 11.68 -11.82 -11.12
C TYR A 179 12.48 -11.74 -9.81
N LEU A 180 11.88 -12.11 -8.67
CA LEU A 180 12.54 -12.11 -7.36
C LEU A 180 13.72 -13.09 -7.31
N ARG A 181 13.56 -14.27 -7.91
CA ARG A 181 14.64 -15.27 -8.01
C ARG A 181 15.90 -14.70 -8.66
N VAL A 182 15.75 -13.86 -9.67
CA VAL A 182 16.87 -13.25 -10.41
C VAL A 182 17.38 -11.98 -9.73
N HIS A 183 16.47 -11.12 -9.27
CA HIS A 183 16.81 -9.75 -8.86
C HIS A 183 16.92 -9.55 -7.34
N CYS A 184 16.37 -10.45 -6.52
CA CYS A 184 16.42 -10.35 -5.06
C CYS A 184 16.37 -11.73 -4.38
N PRO A 185 17.40 -12.57 -4.57
CA PRO A 185 17.46 -13.91 -3.99
C PRO A 185 17.50 -13.89 -2.45
N ALA A 186 17.85 -12.76 -1.82
CA ALA A 186 17.83 -12.62 -0.36
C ALA A 186 16.45 -12.84 0.25
N THR A 187 15.35 -12.57 -0.47
CA THR A 187 13.99 -12.85 0.02
C THR A 187 13.71 -14.34 0.21
N ARG A 188 14.49 -15.20 -0.45
CA ARG A 188 14.31 -16.66 -0.47
C ARG A 188 12.86 -17.03 -0.80
N SER A 189 12.24 -16.34 -1.76
CA SER A 189 10.88 -16.60 -2.19
C SER A 189 10.75 -18.00 -2.81
N PRO A 190 9.55 -18.61 -2.85
CA PRO A 190 9.33 -19.84 -3.60
C PRO A 190 9.76 -19.66 -5.06
N GLU A 191 10.45 -20.65 -5.63
CA GLU A 191 10.70 -20.67 -7.06
C GLU A 191 9.41 -21.06 -7.79
N PRO A 192 9.01 -20.33 -8.84
CA PRO A 192 7.85 -20.70 -9.62
C PRO A 192 8.19 -21.90 -10.51
N LEU A 193 7.37 -22.94 -10.46
CA LEU A 193 7.56 -24.19 -11.20
C LEU A 193 6.52 -24.39 -12.30
N GLY A 194 5.73 -23.36 -12.59
CA GLY A 194 4.74 -23.33 -13.67
C GLY A 194 3.34 -22.95 -13.20
N TYR A 195 2.47 -22.63 -14.16
CA TYR A 195 1.09 -22.21 -13.90
C TYR A 195 0.17 -22.80 -14.96
N VAL A 196 -0.88 -23.47 -14.50
CA VAL A 196 -1.85 -24.14 -15.37
C VAL A 196 -3.28 -23.79 -14.99
N LEU A 197 -4.15 -23.75 -16.00
CA LEU A 197 -5.60 -23.71 -15.83
C LEU A 197 -6.15 -25.09 -16.15
N ILE A 198 -6.85 -25.71 -15.21
CA ILE A 198 -7.60 -26.95 -15.43
C ILE A 198 -9.07 -26.62 -15.18
N ASP A 199 -9.89 -26.68 -16.22
CA ASP A 199 -11.31 -26.30 -16.15
C ASP A 199 -11.53 -24.91 -15.55
N GLN A 200 -10.71 -23.95 -16.00
CA GLN A 200 -10.67 -22.57 -15.50
C GLN A 200 -10.19 -22.39 -14.06
N LYS A 201 -9.84 -23.48 -13.37
CA LYS A 201 -9.28 -23.41 -12.04
C LYS A 201 -7.77 -23.22 -12.15
N PRO A 202 -7.23 -22.14 -11.57
CA PRO A 202 -5.81 -21.87 -11.63
C PRO A 202 -5.05 -22.70 -10.59
N HIS A 203 -3.88 -23.17 -11.02
CA HIS A 203 -2.94 -23.93 -10.22
C HIS A 203 -1.54 -23.37 -10.46
N LEU A 204 -0.95 -22.78 -9.42
CA LEU A 204 0.44 -22.33 -9.40
C LEU A 204 1.29 -23.40 -8.73
N PHE A 205 2.25 -23.96 -9.46
CA PHE A 205 3.26 -24.85 -8.94
C PHE A 205 4.44 -24.01 -8.46
N MET A 206 4.97 -24.31 -7.28
CA MET A 206 6.13 -23.62 -6.73
C MET A 206 6.89 -24.51 -5.75
N THR A 207 8.14 -24.17 -5.46
CA THR A 207 8.93 -24.90 -4.46
C THR A 207 8.37 -24.71 -3.06
N ARG A 208 8.42 -25.76 -2.26
CA ARG A 208 8.06 -25.73 -0.85
C ARG A 208 9.20 -25.17 -0.02
N ILE A 209 8.95 -24.07 0.69
CA ILE A 209 9.88 -23.60 1.73
C ILE A 209 9.69 -24.44 2.99
N PRO A 210 10.72 -25.13 3.51
CA PRO A 210 10.61 -25.89 4.74
C PRO A 210 10.57 -24.95 5.96
N GLY A 211 9.85 -25.36 7.01
CA GLY A 211 9.81 -24.63 8.28
C GLY A 211 8.42 -24.42 8.85
N VAL A 212 8.34 -23.52 9.83
CA VAL A 212 7.11 -23.08 10.50
C VAL A 212 6.93 -21.57 10.31
N THR A 213 5.71 -21.06 10.41
CA THR A 213 5.47 -19.62 10.23
C THR A 213 6.02 -18.83 11.41
N LEU A 214 6.50 -17.61 11.16
CA LEU A 214 6.90 -16.65 12.18
C LEU A 214 5.74 -16.44 13.16
N HIS A 215 4.51 -16.31 12.67
CA HIS A 215 3.31 -16.20 13.50
C HIS A 215 3.21 -17.30 14.58
N SER A 216 3.45 -18.55 14.21
CA SER A 216 3.36 -19.68 15.14
C SER A 216 4.54 -19.74 16.12
N ARG A 217 5.74 -19.34 15.67
CA ARG A 217 6.97 -19.47 16.46
C ARG A 217 7.22 -18.28 17.38
N TRP A 218 6.82 -17.07 16.97
CA TRP A 218 7.12 -15.80 17.63
C TRP A 218 6.82 -15.76 19.13
N PRO A 219 5.68 -16.28 19.65
CA PRO A 219 5.37 -16.24 21.08
C PRO A 219 6.35 -17.03 21.96
N THR A 220 7.08 -17.99 21.36
CA THR A 220 8.00 -18.90 22.08
C THR A 220 9.47 -18.56 21.86
N MET A 221 9.77 -17.50 21.10
CA MET A 221 11.13 -17.08 20.80
C MET A 221 11.73 -16.26 21.95
N SER A 222 13.01 -16.51 22.23
CA SER A 222 13.80 -15.64 23.10
C SER A 222 14.03 -14.26 22.46
N ILE A 223 14.38 -13.27 23.29
CA ILE A 223 14.71 -11.91 22.83
C ILE A 223 15.81 -11.94 21.76
N SER A 224 16.89 -12.69 22.00
CA SER A 224 18.01 -12.82 21.05
C SER A 224 17.60 -13.43 19.70
N GLN A 225 16.68 -14.41 19.70
CA GLN A 225 16.15 -15.01 18.47
C GLN A 225 15.26 -14.01 17.72
N LYS A 226 14.43 -13.24 18.43
CA LYS A 226 13.62 -12.18 17.82
C LYS A 226 14.53 -11.12 17.17
N GLU A 227 15.52 -10.62 17.89
CA GLU A 227 16.50 -9.64 17.38
C GLU A 227 17.22 -10.15 16.12
N SER A 228 17.67 -11.41 16.12
CA SER A 228 18.30 -12.05 14.96
C SER A 228 17.36 -12.12 13.75
N VAL A 229 16.10 -12.53 13.97
CA VAL A 229 15.09 -12.56 12.90
C VAL A 229 14.80 -11.16 12.37
N CYS A 230 14.71 -10.14 13.24
CA CYS A 230 14.49 -8.76 12.82
C CYS A 230 15.64 -8.19 12.00
N SER A 231 16.87 -8.45 12.43
CA SER A 231 18.07 -8.05 11.67
C SER A 231 18.08 -8.70 10.28
N THR A 232 17.74 -9.99 10.21
CA THR A 232 17.66 -10.74 8.95
C THR A 232 16.58 -10.18 8.03
N LEU A 233 15.36 -9.99 8.54
CA LEU A 233 14.24 -9.43 7.78
C LEU A 233 14.53 -8.00 7.31
N ASN A 234 15.16 -7.18 8.15
CA ASN A 234 15.56 -5.83 7.77
C ASN A 234 16.50 -5.87 6.56
N THR A 235 17.49 -6.77 6.57
CA THR A 235 18.40 -6.95 5.42
C THR A 235 17.65 -7.39 4.16
N MET A 236 16.78 -8.41 4.26
CA MET A 236 16.01 -8.92 3.13
C MET A 236 15.10 -7.85 2.51
N LEU A 237 14.33 -7.14 3.33
CA LEU A 237 13.45 -6.05 2.89
C LEU A 237 14.25 -4.87 2.35
N SER A 238 15.47 -4.66 2.85
CA SER A 238 16.36 -3.64 2.30
C SER A 238 16.78 -3.90 0.88
N GLU A 239 17.18 -5.14 0.60
CA GLU A 239 17.55 -5.52 -0.75
C GLU A 239 16.35 -5.45 -1.69
N LEU A 240 15.18 -5.90 -1.23
CA LEU A 240 13.93 -5.79 -1.99
C LEU A 240 13.59 -4.34 -2.35
N HIS A 241 13.62 -3.42 -1.39
CA HIS A 241 13.27 -2.01 -1.61
C HIS A 241 14.33 -1.23 -2.40
N ASN A 242 15.54 -1.76 -2.53
CA ASN A 242 16.61 -1.15 -3.31
C ASN A 242 16.59 -1.56 -4.79
N ILE A 243 15.70 -2.48 -5.21
CA ILE A 243 15.53 -2.80 -6.62
C ILE A 243 14.99 -1.54 -7.33
N PRO A 244 15.67 -1.04 -8.38
CA PRO A 244 15.29 0.21 -9.00
C PRO A 244 13.96 0.08 -9.74
N TRP A 245 13.00 0.91 -9.36
CA TRP A 245 11.81 1.16 -10.17
C TRP A 245 12.17 2.12 -11.32
N THR A 246 11.68 1.83 -12.53
CA THR A 246 11.90 2.68 -13.69
C THR A 246 10.73 3.65 -13.85
N PRO A 247 10.97 4.98 -13.82
CA PRO A 247 9.92 5.96 -14.05
C PRO A 247 9.17 5.71 -15.35
N GLY A 248 7.84 5.72 -15.28
CA GLY A 248 6.95 5.44 -16.41
C GLY A 248 6.42 4.00 -16.48
N ILE A 249 6.95 3.07 -15.67
CA ILE A 249 6.32 1.76 -15.46
C ILE A 249 5.16 1.92 -14.47
N PRO A 250 3.94 1.43 -14.75
CA PRO A 250 2.84 1.52 -13.79
C PRO A 250 3.13 0.76 -12.48
N LEU A 251 2.52 1.24 -11.39
CA LEU A 251 2.45 0.57 -10.09
C LEU A 251 1.63 -0.74 -10.18
N GLY A 252 1.76 -1.57 -9.15
CA GLY A 252 1.06 -2.84 -9.04
C GLY A 252 1.85 -4.02 -9.62
N THR A 253 1.15 -4.99 -10.21
CA THR A 253 1.78 -6.20 -10.78
C THR A 253 2.82 -5.87 -11.84
N LEU A 254 3.88 -6.68 -11.95
CA LEU A 254 5.00 -6.44 -12.87
C LEU A 254 4.68 -6.73 -14.34
N ILE A 255 3.52 -7.31 -14.61
CA ILE A 255 3.04 -7.62 -15.96
C ILE A 255 1.66 -6.99 -16.21
N PRO A 256 1.32 -6.74 -17.49
CA PRO A 256 -0.02 -6.30 -17.86
C PRO A 256 -1.11 -7.19 -17.24
N PRO A 257 -2.20 -6.59 -16.73
CA PRO A 257 -2.59 -5.20 -16.93
C PRO A 257 -2.01 -4.20 -15.88
N TYR A 258 -0.95 -4.56 -15.15
CA TYR A 258 -0.35 -3.74 -14.09
C TYR A 258 -1.36 -3.35 -13.01
N THR A 259 -1.92 -4.38 -12.37
CA THR A 259 -3.01 -4.22 -11.40
C THR A 259 -2.43 -3.87 -10.04
N CYS A 260 -2.79 -2.70 -9.50
CA CYS A 260 -2.65 -2.40 -8.09
C CYS A 260 -3.70 -3.19 -7.30
N LYS A 261 -3.27 -3.84 -6.21
CA LYS A 261 -4.14 -4.63 -5.34
C LYS A 261 -4.09 -4.11 -3.91
N ASP A 262 -5.25 -3.96 -3.30
CA ASP A 262 -5.39 -3.50 -1.92
C ASP A 262 -6.43 -4.34 -1.18
N THR A 263 -5.94 -5.27 -0.36
CA THR A 263 -6.79 -6.10 0.50
C THR A 263 -7.21 -5.34 1.75
N ARG A 264 -8.53 -5.15 1.90
CA ARG A 264 -9.20 -4.69 3.14
C ARG A 264 -10.24 -5.74 3.57
N GLN A 265 -11.53 -5.38 3.60
CA GLN A 265 -12.62 -6.37 3.72
C GLN A 265 -12.83 -7.17 2.43
N TYR A 266 -12.49 -6.56 1.29
CA TYR A 266 -12.43 -7.17 -0.03
C TYR A 266 -11.15 -6.70 -0.72
N VAL A 267 -10.72 -7.42 -1.75
CA VAL A 267 -9.58 -7.01 -2.57
C VAL A 267 -10.05 -5.95 -3.56
N ARG A 268 -9.54 -4.73 -3.42
CA ARG A 268 -9.70 -3.69 -4.42
C ARG A 268 -8.61 -3.85 -5.48
N THR A 269 -9.01 -3.79 -6.74
CA THR A 269 -8.09 -3.85 -7.89
C THR A 269 -8.29 -2.64 -8.78
N GLY A 270 -7.21 -2.06 -9.30
CA GLY A 270 -7.27 -0.92 -10.21
C GLY A 270 -5.96 -0.76 -10.98
N GLY A 271 -5.98 0.05 -12.04
CA GLY A 271 -4.82 0.27 -12.89
C GLY A 271 -5.19 0.53 -14.36
N PRO A 272 -4.24 1.00 -15.18
CA PRO A 272 -2.86 1.33 -14.79
C PRO A 272 -2.78 2.61 -13.94
N ILE A 273 -1.88 2.62 -12.96
CA ILE A 273 -1.59 3.74 -12.03
C ILE A 273 -0.11 4.05 -12.17
N TYR A 274 0.29 5.30 -12.38
CA TYR A 274 1.68 5.63 -12.76
C TYR A 274 2.50 6.32 -11.68
N ASN A 275 1.84 6.80 -10.63
CA ASN A 275 2.48 7.58 -9.58
C ASN A 275 1.70 7.44 -8.27
N GLU A 276 2.31 7.89 -7.18
CA GLU A 276 1.71 7.84 -5.86
C GLU A 276 0.43 8.68 -5.76
N PHE A 277 0.35 9.82 -6.46
CA PHE A 277 -0.85 10.66 -6.48
C PHE A 277 -2.08 9.87 -6.95
N GLU A 278 -1.96 9.18 -8.09
CA GLU A 278 -3.00 8.30 -8.63
C GLU A 278 -3.25 7.08 -7.74
N PHE A 279 -2.20 6.56 -7.09
CA PHE A 279 -2.33 5.46 -6.14
C PHE A 279 -3.17 5.87 -4.91
N ASN A 280 -2.92 7.04 -4.34
CA ASN A 280 -3.69 7.58 -3.22
C ASN A 280 -5.15 7.82 -3.62
N ASP A 281 -5.40 8.33 -4.82
CA ASP A 281 -6.74 8.45 -5.38
C ASP A 281 -7.43 7.07 -5.51
N PHE A 282 -6.70 6.06 -5.97
CA PHE A 282 -7.17 4.67 -6.00
C PHE A 282 -7.48 4.12 -4.59
N LEU A 283 -6.66 4.43 -3.58
CA LEU A 283 -6.91 4.04 -2.18
C LEU A 283 -8.15 4.70 -1.58
N LEU A 284 -8.55 5.86 -2.08
CA LEU A 284 -9.74 6.59 -1.63
C LEU A 284 -10.95 6.37 -2.53
N CYS A 285 -10.75 5.80 -3.73
CA CYS A 285 -11.80 5.38 -4.65
C CYS A 285 -12.63 4.26 -4.02
N THR A 286 -13.60 4.64 -3.19
CA THR A 286 -14.40 3.70 -2.41
C THR A 286 -15.76 3.50 -3.11
N PRO A 287 -16.12 2.27 -3.49
CA PRO A 287 -17.47 1.96 -3.99
C PRO A 287 -18.56 1.95 -2.90
N HIS A 288 -18.25 2.39 -1.67
CA HIS A 288 -19.19 2.33 -0.55
C HIS A 288 -20.09 3.57 -0.52
N ILE A 289 -21.41 3.35 -0.60
CA ILE A 289 -22.49 4.35 -0.78
C ILE A 289 -22.62 5.45 0.32
N ARG A 290 -21.70 5.58 1.29
CA ARG A 290 -21.92 6.43 2.49
C ARG A 290 -20.73 7.24 3.02
N ILE A 291 -19.73 7.56 2.21
CA ILE A 291 -18.64 8.47 2.64
C ILE A 291 -18.78 9.81 1.91
N SER A 292 -18.79 10.92 2.66
CA SER A 292 -18.95 12.25 2.07
C SER A 292 -17.71 12.65 1.26
N SER A 293 -17.94 13.36 0.15
CA SER A 293 -16.86 13.87 -0.69
C SER A 293 -15.90 14.79 0.07
N SER A 294 -16.41 15.60 1.00
CA SER A 294 -15.58 16.45 1.86
C SER A 294 -14.67 15.66 2.79
N TYR A 295 -15.12 14.52 3.33
CA TYR A 295 -14.29 13.65 4.15
C TYR A 295 -13.20 12.96 3.32
N LEU A 296 -13.53 12.49 2.11
CA LEU A 296 -12.52 11.94 1.20
C LEU A 296 -11.49 12.98 0.78
N LYS A 297 -11.89 14.23 0.52
CA LYS A 297 -10.97 15.35 0.26
C LYS A 297 -10.06 15.63 1.46
N TRP A 298 -10.61 15.63 2.67
CA TRP A 298 -9.82 15.78 3.89
C TRP A 298 -8.82 14.63 4.06
N LEU A 299 -9.26 13.37 3.93
CA LEU A 299 -8.36 12.21 3.97
C LEU A 299 -7.27 12.31 2.91
N ARG A 300 -7.63 12.67 1.66
CA ARG A 300 -6.68 12.84 0.57
C ARG A 300 -5.62 13.90 0.87
N SER A 301 -6.00 15.00 1.52
CA SER A 301 -5.08 16.05 1.95
C SER A 301 -4.11 15.63 3.05
N CYS A 302 -4.34 14.48 3.69
CA CYS A 302 -3.45 13.92 4.70
C CYS A 302 -2.42 12.94 4.12
N LEU A 303 -2.57 12.56 2.85
CA LEU A 303 -1.65 11.64 2.16
C LEU A 303 -0.61 12.44 1.39
N ARG A 304 0.66 12.03 1.51
CA ARG A 304 1.76 12.58 0.72
C ARG A 304 1.83 11.88 -0.65
N ASP A 305 2.47 12.53 -1.61
CA ASP A 305 2.61 12.03 -2.99
C ASP A 305 4.09 11.99 -3.45
N ASP A 306 5.03 12.04 -2.51
CA ASP A 306 6.47 12.18 -2.73
C ASP A 306 7.32 11.03 -2.19
N HIS A 307 6.71 9.89 -1.88
CA HIS A 307 7.43 8.68 -1.49
C HIS A 307 8.10 8.00 -2.68
N ARG A 308 9.16 7.26 -2.40
CA ARG A 308 9.79 6.42 -3.41
C ARG A 308 8.87 5.25 -3.74
N ILE A 309 8.86 4.87 -5.02
CA ILE A 309 8.24 3.63 -5.47
C ILE A 309 9.27 2.52 -5.39
N VAL A 310 8.91 1.43 -4.72
CA VAL A 310 9.78 0.28 -4.46
C VAL A 310 9.05 -1.02 -4.76
N LEU A 311 9.79 -2.12 -4.93
CA LEU A 311 9.18 -3.44 -5.04
C LEU A 311 8.74 -3.85 -3.64
N SER A 312 7.45 -4.10 -3.42
CA SER A 312 6.88 -4.41 -2.11
C SER A 312 6.22 -5.78 -2.11
N HIS A 313 6.18 -6.41 -0.94
CA HIS A 313 5.47 -7.68 -0.74
C HIS A 313 3.94 -7.50 -0.83
N GLY A 314 3.42 -6.38 -0.32
CA GLY A 314 1.99 -6.01 -0.39
C GLY A 314 1.07 -6.76 0.57
N ASP A 315 1.55 -7.83 1.21
CA ASP A 315 0.89 -8.54 2.33
C ASP A 315 1.90 -9.06 3.36
N LEU A 316 2.79 -8.19 3.84
CA LEU A 316 3.87 -8.57 4.74
C LEU A 316 3.33 -8.93 6.14
N ASN A 317 3.06 -10.22 6.37
CA ASN A 317 2.46 -10.74 7.59
C ASN A 317 3.36 -11.82 8.23
N PRO A 318 3.41 -11.98 9.57
CA PRO A 318 4.12 -13.10 10.20
C PRO A 318 3.69 -14.49 9.73
N LYS A 319 2.48 -14.65 9.17
CA LYS A 319 2.03 -15.91 8.55
C LYS A 319 2.75 -16.22 7.23
N ASN A 320 3.28 -15.19 6.58
CA ASN A 320 3.93 -15.23 5.27
C ASN A 320 5.46 -15.28 5.39
N ILE A 321 6.00 -15.43 6.61
CA ILE A 321 7.44 -15.57 6.87
C ILE A 321 7.68 -16.96 7.44
N ILE A 322 8.58 -17.73 6.84
CA ILE A 322 8.91 -19.10 7.28
C ILE A 322 10.24 -19.10 8.02
N LEU A 323 10.30 -19.83 9.13
CA LEU A 323 11.47 -20.02 9.97
C LEU A 323 11.85 -21.50 10.07
N GLN A 324 13.15 -21.75 10.26
CA GLN A 324 13.69 -23.04 10.67
C GLN A 324 14.60 -22.85 11.87
N ASP A 325 14.62 -23.84 12.77
CA ASP A 325 15.63 -23.89 13.81
C ASP A 325 16.98 -24.25 13.18
N ASP A 326 18.05 -23.61 13.63
CA ASP A 326 19.41 -23.97 13.21
C ASP A 326 19.98 -25.10 14.11
N GLN A 327 21.08 -25.70 13.65
CA GLN A 327 21.72 -26.82 14.36
C GLN A 327 22.34 -26.41 15.71
N SER A 328 22.52 -25.11 15.94
CA SER A 328 23.05 -24.52 17.18
C SER A 328 21.95 -24.02 18.15
N GLY A 329 20.66 -24.27 17.85
CA GLY A 329 19.53 -23.85 18.67
C GLY A 329 19.04 -22.41 18.44
N GLY A 330 19.58 -21.71 17.45
CA GLY A 330 19.05 -20.44 16.94
C GLY A 330 17.94 -20.64 15.92
N VAL A 331 17.50 -19.54 15.30
CA VAL A 331 16.37 -19.52 14.37
C VAL A 331 16.76 -18.71 13.13
N VAL A 332 16.49 -19.26 11.95
CA VAL A 332 16.83 -18.66 10.65
C VAL A 332 15.57 -18.46 9.83
N VAL A 333 15.46 -17.28 9.20
CA VAL A 333 14.41 -17.00 8.22
C VAL A 333 14.65 -17.84 6.97
N SER A 334 13.80 -18.82 6.72
CA SER A 334 13.89 -19.72 5.57
C SER A 334 13.38 -19.08 4.28
N GLY A 335 12.43 -18.16 4.38
CA GLY A 335 12.00 -17.33 3.25
C GLY A 335 10.65 -16.65 3.46
N ILE A 336 10.31 -15.78 2.52
CA ILE A 336 9.06 -15.01 2.48
C ILE A 336 8.16 -15.62 1.39
N ILE A 337 6.92 -15.95 1.75
CA ILE A 337 5.93 -16.62 0.88
C ILE A 337 4.72 -15.73 0.63
N ASP A 338 3.85 -16.16 -0.29
CA ASP A 338 2.56 -15.53 -0.61
C ASP A 338 2.68 -14.13 -1.23
N TRP A 339 3.29 -14.07 -2.40
CA TRP A 339 3.58 -12.83 -3.15
C TRP A 339 2.43 -12.38 -4.05
N GLU A 340 1.21 -12.91 -3.86
CA GLU A 340 0.02 -12.61 -4.68
C GLU A 340 -0.32 -11.11 -4.74
N MET A 341 0.04 -10.38 -3.68
CA MET A 341 -0.18 -8.95 -3.50
C MET A 341 1.03 -8.09 -3.87
N GLY A 342 2.14 -8.72 -4.25
CA GLY A 342 3.41 -8.03 -4.50
C GLY A 342 3.41 -7.25 -5.81
N GLY A 343 4.27 -6.24 -5.85
CA GLY A 343 4.33 -5.31 -6.97
C GLY A 343 5.04 -4.00 -6.64
N TRP A 344 4.99 -3.06 -7.56
CA TRP A 344 5.53 -1.71 -7.37
C TRP A 344 4.55 -0.85 -6.57
N TYR A 345 4.96 -0.39 -5.39
CA TYR A 345 4.12 0.41 -4.50
C TYR A 345 4.96 1.48 -3.78
N PRO A 346 4.33 2.51 -3.18
CA PRO A 346 5.03 3.44 -2.30
C PRO A 346 5.76 2.71 -1.14
N GLU A 347 6.91 3.25 -0.72
CA GLU A 347 7.80 2.59 0.25
C GLU A 347 7.18 2.33 1.63
N TYR A 348 6.13 3.07 2.02
CA TYR A 348 5.39 2.82 3.27
C TYR A 348 4.47 1.58 3.18
N TRP A 349 4.20 1.04 1.99
CA TRP A 349 3.11 0.08 1.77
C TRP A 349 3.28 -1.23 2.56
N ASP A 350 4.49 -1.79 2.59
CA ASP A 350 4.77 -3.00 3.39
C ASP A 350 4.63 -2.75 4.89
N ALA A 351 5.01 -1.56 5.37
CA ALA A 351 4.84 -1.15 6.77
C ALA A 351 3.35 -1.10 7.13
N LEU A 352 2.55 -0.42 6.30
CA LEU A 352 1.12 -0.29 6.47
C LEU A 352 0.44 -1.67 6.50
N LYS A 353 0.82 -2.57 5.58
CA LYS A 353 0.26 -3.92 5.49
C LYS A 353 0.64 -4.80 6.68
N ALA A 354 1.86 -4.68 7.18
CA ALA A 354 2.30 -5.36 8.40
C ALA A 354 1.51 -4.93 9.65
N LEU A 355 1.06 -3.67 9.69
CA LEU A 355 0.27 -3.12 10.80
C LEU A 355 -1.24 -3.34 10.69
N ASN A 356 -1.76 -3.64 9.49
CA ASN A 356 -3.18 -3.93 9.28
C ASN A 356 -3.68 -5.19 10.02
N VAL A 357 -2.77 -5.97 10.61
CA VAL A 357 -3.07 -7.17 11.42
C VAL A 357 -3.36 -6.82 12.88
N LYS A 358 -3.14 -5.57 13.30
CA LYS A 358 -3.29 -5.13 14.68
C LYS A 358 -4.76 -5.16 15.13
N GLY A 359 -5.13 -6.26 15.80
CA GLY A 359 -6.33 -6.30 16.62
C GLY A 359 -6.19 -5.35 17.81
N THR A 360 -7.32 -4.89 18.36
CA THR A 360 -7.30 -4.10 19.62
C THR A 360 -6.78 -4.92 20.82
N ASP A 361 -6.70 -6.24 20.66
CA ASP A 361 -6.28 -7.26 21.61
C ASP A 361 -4.95 -7.94 21.21
N ASP A 362 -4.27 -7.46 20.16
CA ASP A 362 -2.98 -8.02 19.74
C ASP A 362 -1.84 -7.44 20.61
N GLU A 363 -1.23 -8.29 21.43
CA GLU A 363 -0.09 -7.98 22.32
C GLU A 363 1.27 -8.36 21.70
N SER A 364 1.31 -8.84 20.46
CA SER A 364 2.51 -9.37 19.81
C SER A 364 3.55 -8.30 19.45
N ASP A 365 4.69 -8.24 20.13
CA ASP A 365 5.79 -7.29 19.83
C ASP A 365 6.47 -7.41 18.44
N TRP A 366 5.94 -8.21 17.50
CA TRP A 366 6.49 -8.40 16.15
C TRP A 366 6.60 -7.11 15.34
N TRP A 367 5.70 -6.14 15.52
CA TRP A 367 5.77 -4.87 14.80
C TRP A 367 7.04 -4.08 15.12
N CYS A 368 7.66 -4.29 16.28
CA CYS A 368 8.96 -3.71 16.62
C CYS A 368 10.10 -4.23 15.72
N CYS A 369 9.85 -5.35 15.04
CA CYS A 369 10.76 -6.01 14.11
C CYS A 369 10.78 -5.37 12.72
N LEU A 370 9.79 -4.51 12.40
CA LEU A 370 9.74 -3.83 11.12
C LEU A 370 10.92 -2.85 10.99
N PRO A 371 11.60 -2.79 9.84
CA PRO A 371 12.68 -1.85 9.55
C PRO A 371 12.40 -0.44 10.07
N GLU A 372 13.38 0.23 10.68
CA GLU A 372 13.22 1.62 11.13
C GLU A 372 12.72 2.55 10.02
N ARG A 373 13.17 2.30 8.79
CA ARG A 373 12.79 3.02 7.57
C ARG A 373 11.31 2.82 7.23
N LEU A 374 10.73 1.67 7.57
CA LEU A 374 9.30 1.42 7.49
C LEU A 374 8.54 2.01 8.69
N ASN A 375 9.18 2.10 9.86
CA ASN A 375 8.64 2.76 11.04
C ASN A 375 8.68 4.30 10.98
N GLN A 376 9.49 4.91 10.11
CA GLN A 376 9.51 6.37 9.88
C GLN A 376 8.17 6.91 9.36
N TYR A 377 7.32 6.04 8.81
CA TYR A 377 6.00 6.37 8.27
C TYR A 377 4.84 6.04 9.24
N ASN A 378 5.13 5.51 10.44
CA ASN A 378 4.13 5.35 11.51
C ASN A 378 3.57 6.70 12.03
N SER A 379 4.12 7.82 11.56
CA SER A 379 3.68 9.18 11.86
C SER A 379 2.70 9.78 10.84
N GLU A 380 2.18 9.02 9.88
CA GLU A 380 1.06 9.48 9.02
C GLU A 380 -0.28 9.48 9.76
N LYS A 381 -0.29 10.07 10.96
CA LYS A 381 -1.50 10.65 11.53
C LYS A 381 -1.74 11.98 10.82
N PRO A 382 -3.01 12.34 10.55
CA PRO A 382 -3.35 13.63 9.98
C PRO A 382 -2.96 14.71 10.97
N THR A 383 -1.80 15.30 10.71
CA THR A 383 -1.25 16.42 11.43
C THR A 383 -0.88 17.43 10.37
N MET A 384 -1.44 18.62 10.44
CA MET A 384 -1.04 19.75 9.62
C MET A 384 0.48 19.88 9.75
N THR A 385 1.22 19.45 8.74
CA THR A 385 2.68 19.33 8.83
C THR A 385 3.24 20.74 8.82
N ILE A 386 3.87 21.13 9.93
CA ILE A 386 4.61 22.40 10.00
C ILE A 386 5.66 22.34 8.90
N GLN A 387 5.64 23.30 7.98
CA GLN A 387 6.52 23.32 6.82
C GLN A 387 7.74 24.19 7.13
N HIS A 388 8.92 23.69 6.77
CA HIS A 388 10.17 24.45 6.85
C HIS A 388 10.07 25.75 6.05
N GLY A 389 10.49 26.86 6.66
CA GLY A 389 10.60 28.18 6.02
C GLY A 389 9.28 28.92 5.88
N ARG A 390 8.16 28.39 6.41
CA ARG A 390 6.86 29.08 6.41
C ARG A 390 6.70 29.98 7.63
N THR A 391 5.81 30.95 7.49
CA THR A 391 5.48 31.91 8.53
C THR A 391 4.18 31.51 9.23
N TYR A 392 4.21 31.48 10.55
CA TYR A 392 3.08 31.06 11.38
C TYR A 392 2.76 32.06 12.48
N VAL A 393 1.48 32.10 12.83
CA VAL A 393 0.93 32.64 14.06
C VAL A 393 0.70 31.46 15.01
N LEU A 394 1.34 31.49 16.18
CA LEU A 394 1.22 30.40 17.16
C LEU A 394 0.06 30.70 18.12
N VAL A 395 -1.03 29.94 18.02
CA VAL A 395 -2.26 30.13 18.79
C VAL A 395 -2.35 29.11 19.93
N ASN A 396 -2.45 29.57 21.17
CA ASN A 396 -2.60 28.70 22.34
C ASN A 396 -3.92 27.93 22.29
N GLY A 397 -3.86 26.61 22.46
CA GLY A 397 -5.01 25.72 22.32
C GLY A 397 -6.06 25.84 23.44
N LYS A 398 -5.76 26.49 24.57
CA LYS A 398 -6.74 26.73 25.64
C LYS A 398 -7.42 28.09 25.49
N SER A 399 -6.61 29.15 25.41
CA SER A 399 -7.10 30.53 25.47
C SER A 399 -7.44 31.11 24.10
N GLY A 400 -6.98 30.47 23.00
CA GLY A 400 -7.04 31.04 21.65
C GLY A 400 -6.11 32.24 21.45
N THR A 401 -5.17 32.47 22.37
CA THR A 401 -4.30 33.66 22.35
C THR A 401 -3.01 33.39 21.59
N VAL A 402 -2.48 34.41 20.91
CA VAL A 402 -1.29 34.28 20.06
C VAL A 402 0.01 34.49 20.85
N LEU A 403 1.08 33.79 20.47
CA LEU A 403 2.45 34.04 20.93
C LEU A 403 3.01 35.34 20.33
N ASP A 404 3.10 36.38 21.16
CA ASP A 404 3.49 37.74 20.80
C ASP A 404 4.87 38.07 21.37
N LEU A 405 5.75 38.61 20.55
CA LEU A 405 6.95 39.28 21.03
C LEU A 405 6.61 40.74 21.34
N SER A 406 6.71 41.11 22.62
CA SER A 406 6.43 42.44 23.11
C SER A 406 7.16 43.52 22.33
N GLY A 407 6.43 44.32 21.56
CA GLY A 407 6.99 45.47 20.86
C GLY A 407 7.42 46.61 21.80
N THR A 408 7.04 46.57 23.08
CA THR A 408 7.39 47.60 24.07
C THR A 408 8.75 47.40 24.71
N ASP A 409 9.14 46.15 24.99
CA ASP A 409 10.45 45.86 25.58
C ASP A 409 11.37 45.06 24.65
N GLY A 410 10.86 44.51 23.53
CA GLY A 410 11.62 43.75 22.54
C GLY A 410 12.15 42.40 23.04
N HIS A 411 11.72 41.95 24.22
CA HIS A 411 12.28 40.77 24.90
C HIS A 411 11.20 39.85 25.47
N SER A 412 10.08 40.36 25.98
CA SER A 412 9.04 39.57 26.62
C SER A 412 8.16 38.84 25.60
N ILE A 413 7.84 37.58 25.87
CA ILE A 413 6.88 36.80 25.09
C ILE A 413 5.56 36.74 25.86
N HIS A 414 4.51 37.34 25.31
CA HIS A 414 3.17 37.40 25.91
C HIS A 414 2.08 37.16 24.85
N LYS A 415 0.86 37.63 25.09
CA LYS A 415 -0.21 37.65 24.09
C LYS A 415 -0.56 39.08 23.65
N PRO A 416 -1.15 39.30 22.46
CA PRO A 416 -1.59 40.64 22.05
C PRO A 416 -2.88 41.07 22.77
N PRO A 417 -3.26 42.36 22.75
CA PRO A 417 -4.57 42.85 23.20
C PRO A 417 -5.74 42.18 22.47
N SER A 418 -6.92 42.08 23.10
CA SER A 418 -8.12 41.51 22.45
C SER A 418 -8.56 42.34 21.23
N GLY A 419 -8.90 41.68 20.12
CA GLY A 419 -9.43 42.32 18.90
C GLY A 419 -8.40 42.62 17.81
N VAL A 420 -7.15 42.20 17.95
CA VAL A 420 -6.09 42.43 16.95
C VAL A 420 -6.23 41.48 15.76
N VAL A 421 -6.33 42.05 14.56
CA VAL A 421 -6.27 41.35 13.27
C VAL A 421 -4.78 41.16 12.92
N TYR A 422 -4.30 39.92 12.94
CA TYR A 422 -2.88 39.54 12.83
C TYR A 422 -2.21 39.47 11.43
N PRO A 423 -2.90 39.53 10.26
CA PRO A 423 -2.26 39.48 8.94
C PRO A 423 -1.16 40.53 8.71
N ASN A 424 -1.27 41.70 9.34
CA ASN A 424 -0.32 42.80 9.15
C ASN A 424 0.58 43.06 10.36
N ASN A 425 0.50 42.25 11.42
CA ASN A 425 1.25 42.47 12.65
C ASN A 425 2.45 41.51 12.73
N LEU A 426 3.59 41.98 12.24
CA LEU A 426 4.81 41.17 12.07
C LEU A 426 5.41 40.67 13.39
N VAL A 427 5.13 41.30 14.54
CA VAL A 427 5.64 40.79 15.83
C VAL A 427 4.85 39.58 16.35
N LEU A 428 3.71 39.25 15.74
CA LEU A 428 2.92 38.05 16.02
C LEU A 428 3.28 36.85 15.13
N GLN A 429 4.12 37.09 14.13
CA GLN A 429 4.44 36.13 13.08
C GLN A 429 5.85 35.58 13.28
N TRP A 430 6.00 34.28 13.06
CA TRP A 430 7.24 33.55 13.29
C TRP A 430 7.57 32.71 12.05
N VAL A 431 8.73 32.96 11.44
CA VAL A 431 9.30 32.05 10.45
C VAL A 431 9.80 30.81 11.19
N VAL A 432 9.31 29.65 10.79
CA VAL A 432 9.62 28.38 11.42
C VAL A 432 10.53 27.58 10.50
N GLU A 433 11.78 27.39 10.92
CA GLU A 433 12.82 26.70 10.14
C GLU A 433 13.17 25.37 10.82
N ASN A 434 13.32 24.31 10.03
CA ASN A 434 13.81 23.01 10.48
C ASN A 434 15.25 22.79 9.99
N ASN A 435 16.16 22.54 10.91
CA ASN A 435 17.54 22.15 10.63
C ASN A 435 17.84 20.84 11.36
N ASN A 436 18.03 19.73 10.63
CA ASN A 436 18.37 18.41 11.19
C ASN A 436 17.44 17.98 12.35
N ASN A 437 16.12 18.03 12.15
CA ASN A 437 15.08 17.69 13.13
C ASN A 437 14.97 18.63 14.35
N GLN A 438 15.65 19.78 14.33
CA GLN A 438 15.47 20.83 15.34
C GLN A 438 14.81 22.05 14.71
N TRP A 439 13.85 22.62 15.43
CA TRP A 439 13.07 23.76 14.95
C TRP A 439 13.56 25.06 15.57
N THR A 440 13.57 26.14 14.78
CA THR A 440 13.84 27.49 15.24
C THR A 440 12.69 28.41 14.86
N PHE A 441 12.36 29.35 15.75
CA PHE A 441 11.30 30.33 15.52
C PHE A 441 11.92 31.71 15.45
N LYS A 442 11.89 32.34 14.27
CA LYS A 442 12.39 33.69 14.05
C LYS A 442 11.24 34.67 13.90
N ASN A 443 11.15 35.64 14.79
CA ASN A 443 10.12 36.67 14.74
C ASN A 443 10.28 37.52 13.48
N VAL A 444 9.20 37.70 12.72
CA VAL A 444 9.23 38.42 11.43
C VAL A 444 9.49 39.92 11.64
N GLY A 445 8.90 40.51 12.68
CA GLY A 445 9.01 41.94 12.94
C GLY A 445 10.39 42.39 13.45
N THR A 446 11.07 41.55 14.24
CA THR A 446 12.34 41.92 14.91
C THR A 446 13.56 41.15 14.40
N GLY A 447 13.36 40.01 13.73
CA GLY A 447 14.43 39.09 13.34
C GLY A 447 15.04 38.29 14.49
N ARG A 448 14.54 38.46 15.73
CA ARG A 448 15.01 37.72 16.93
C ARG A 448 14.37 36.35 17.04
N TYR A 449 14.99 35.46 17.80
CA TYR A 449 14.56 34.08 17.98
C TYR A 449 13.81 33.86 19.28
N LEU A 450 12.84 32.95 19.27
CA LEU A 450 12.22 32.45 20.49
C LEU A 450 13.28 31.69 21.30
N GLY A 451 13.58 32.17 22.51
CA GLY A 451 14.59 31.60 23.38
C GLY A 451 14.16 31.53 24.83
N ILE A 452 15.10 31.13 25.68
CA ILE A 452 14.87 30.85 27.09
C ILE A 452 15.66 31.87 27.92
N ALA A 453 15.03 32.42 28.97
CA ALA A 453 15.62 33.50 29.76
C ALA A 453 16.81 33.08 30.63
N SER A 454 16.85 31.81 31.05
CA SER A 454 17.84 31.25 31.97
C SER A 454 18.38 29.92 31.45
N GLY A 455 19.68 29.67 31.63
CA GLY A 455 20.30 28.36 31.34
C GLY A 455 19.94 27.26 32.34
N ASN A 456 19.39 27.61 33.50
CA ASN A 456 18.89 26.63 34.47
C ASN A 456 17.40 26.34 34.20
N LEU A 457 17.15 25.31 33.41
CA LEU A 457 15.81 24.92 32.94
C LEU A 457 15.01 24.25 34.06
N LYS A 458 13.92 24.89 34.48
CA LYS A 458 12.94 24.38 35.47
C LYS A 458 11.53 24.92 35.18
N ASP A 459 10.52 24.39 35.87
CA ASP A 459 9.17 24.97 35.84
C ASP A 459 9.21 26.47 36.18
N ASN A 460 8.38 27.26 35.47
CA ASN A 460 8.35 28.73 35.48
C ASN A 460 9.55 29.44 34.82
N THR A 461 10.43 28.74 34.10
CA THR A 461 11.48 29.43 33.33
C THR A 461 10.84 30.24 32.21
N GLN A 462 10.99 31.56 32.23
CA GLN A 462 10.39 32.45 31.24
C GLN A 462 11.02 32.29 29.85
N LEU A 463 10.18 32.43 28.83
CA LEU A 463 10.64 32.61 27.45
C LEU A 463 10.96 34.07 27.17
N ARG A 464 11.94 34.31 26.32
CA ARG A 464 12.32 35.65 25.85
C ARG A 464 12.80 35.62 24.41
N ALA A 465 12.78 36.76 23.73
CA ALA A 465 13.52 36.90 22.49
C ALA A 465 15.04 36.95 22.74
N VAL A 466 15.80 36.30 21.86
CA VAL A 466 17.27 36.26 21.86
C VAL A 466 17.81 36.49 20.45
N ASP A 467 19.06 36.93 20.34
CA ASP A 467 19.65 37.26 19.03
C ASP A 467 20.18 36.04 18.26
N GLN A 468 20.38 34.90 18.95
CA GLN A 468 20.90 33.66 18.34
C GLN A 468 19.80 32.59 18.25
N PRO A 469 19.81 31.74 17.21
CA PRO A 469 18.86 30.64 17.09
C PRO A 469 18.89 29.71 18.29
N VAL A 470 17.71 29.37 18.83
CA VAL A 470 17.54 28.36 19.86
C VAL A 470 16.74 27.22 19.26
N ALA A 471 17.26 26.00 19.40
CA ALA A 471 16.60 24.80 18.95
C ALA A 471 15.38 24.47 19.83
N TRP A 472 14.38 23.85 19.23
CA TRP A 472 13.15 23.39 19.87
C TRP A 472 12.73 22.05 19.27
N ASP A 473 12.17 21.17 20.09
CA ASP A 473 11.53 19.95 19.63
C ASP A 473 10.01 20.20 19.52
N ILE A 474 9.39 19.86 18.39
CA ILE A 474 7.94 20.01 18.21
C ILE A 474 7.30 18.64 18.07
N TRP A 475 6.29 18.37 18.88
CA TRP A 475 5.54 17.12 18.86
C TRP A 475 4.03 17.39 18.80
N PRO A 476 3.24 16.62 18.05
CA PRO A 476 1.79 16.67 18.14
C PRO A 476 1.32 16.39 19.57
N ASP A 477 0.20 16.99 20.01
CA ASP A 477 -0.38 16.63 21.29
C ASP A 477 -0.93 15.19 21.25
N ASP A 478 -0.76 14.45 22.37
CA ASP A 478 -1.13 13.04 22.47
C ASP A 478 -2.64 12.80 22.26
N THR A 479 -3.48 13.79 22.56
CA THR A 479 -4.94 13.69 22.54
C THR A 479 -5.60 14.43 21.38
N ASN A 480 -4.96 15.50 20.89
CA ASN A 480 -5.46 16.31 19.79
C ASN A 480 -4.34 16.62 18.79
N SER A 481 -4.28 15.86 17.70
CA SER A 481 -3.26 16.03 16.66
C SER A 481 -3.35 17.36 15.90
N SER A 482 -4.44 18.13 16.02
CA SER A 482 -4.53 19.47 15.40
C SER A 482 -3.70 20.55 16.11
N VAL A 483 -3.17 20.25 17.30
CA VAL A 483 -2.31 21.13 18.10
C VAL A 483 -1.00 20.44 18.45
N HIS A 484 0.03 21.24 18.72
CA HIS A 484 1.38 20.78 18.96
C HIS A 484 1.89 21.25 20.33
N ARG A 485 2.94 20.62 20.82
CA ARG A 485 3.70 21.00 22.02
C ARG A 485 5.13 21.29 21.60
N ILE A 486 5.65 22.40 22.11
CA ILE A 486 6.99 22.90 21.78
C ILE A 486 7.87 22.69 23.01
N PHE A 487 8.92 21.89 22.92
CA PHE A 487 9.77 21.48 24.04
C PHE A 487 11.15 22.11 23.96
N ALA A 488 11.67 22.47 25.14
CA ALA A 488 13.08 22.82 25.25
C ALA A 488 13.93 21.55 25.00
N PRO A 489 14.95 21.60 24.12
CA PRO A 489 15.65 20.41 23.63
C PRO A 489 16.20 19.53 24.75
N GLY A 490 15.99 18.22 24.62
CA GLY A 490 16.51 17.24 25.57
C GLY A 490 15.86 17.31 26.97
N THR A 491 14.72 17.99 27.11
CA THR A 491 13.99 18.09 28.38
C THR A 491 12.52 17.67 28.25
N LYS A 492 11.83 17.51 29.39
CA LYS A 492 10.38 17.31 29.45
C LYS A 492 9.59 18.62 29.63
N LEU A 493 10.29 19.76 29.56
CA LEU A 493 9.71 21.07 29.75
C LEU A 493 9.22 21.62 28.40
N ASN A 494 7.98 22.10 28.38
CA ASN A 494 7.34 22.60 27.17
C ASN A 494 6.71 23.97 27.39
N VAL A 495 6.47 24.67 26.28
CA VAL A 495 5.94 26.03 26.24
C VAL A 495 4.53 26.05 26.82
N ASP A 496 4.38 26.76 27.93
CA ASP A 496 3.18 26.87 28.75
C ASP A 496 2.71 28.32 28.83
N LEU A 497 1.43 28.57 28.50
CA LEU A 497 0.79 29.82 28.87
C LEU A 497 0.45 29.76 30.36
N SER A 498 1.10 30.62 31.14
CA SER A 498 1.11 30.57 32.61
C SER A 498 -0.27 30.80 33.22
N ASP A 499 -0.39 30.57 34.53
CA ASP A 499 -1.65 30.72 35.28
C ASP A 499 -2.80 29.90 34.65
N HIS A 500 -2.49 28.64 34.33
CA HIS A 500 -3.40 27.70 33.68
C HIS A 500 -3.98 28.22 32.35
N GLY A 501 -3.20 28.95 31.56
CA GLY A 501 -3.64 29.52 30.28
C GLY A 501 -4.51 30.77 30.43
N ASN A 502 -4.18 31.63 31.39
CA ASN A 502 -4.93 32.86 31.64
C ASN A 502 -4.92 33.77 30.40
N ALA A 503 -6.10 34.03 29.85
CA ALA A 503 -6.29 34.90 28.69
C ALA A 503 -6.20 36.41 29.01
N LYS A 504 -5.63 36.82 30.14
CA LYS A 504 -5.37 38.23 30.46
C LYS A 504 -4.17 38.76 29.67
N ASN A 505 -4.22 40.04 29.27
CA ASN A 505 -3.10 40.68 28.58
C ASN A 505 -1.83 40.64 29.45
N GLY A 506 -0.69 40.31 28.85
CA GLY A 506 0.59 40.26 29.56
C GLY A 506 0.82 38.98 30.36
N THR A 507 -0.05 37.96 30.28
CA THR A 507 0.24 36.63 30.87
C THR A 507 1.56 36.10 30.28
N PRO A 508 2.56 35.78 31.11
CA PRO A 508 3.84 35.26 30.62
C PRO A 508 3.71 33.89 29.97
N VAL A 509 4.58 33.64 28.99
CA VAL A 509 4.83 32.30 28.47
C VAL A 509 6.09 31.74 29.12
N THR A 510 5.98 30.56 29.72
CA THR A 510 7.05 29.92 30.47
C THR A 510 7.27 28.48 30.00
N LEU A 511 8.27 27.83 30.55
CA LEU A 511 8.48 26.39 30.46
C LEU A 511 7.84 25.70 31.66
N TRP A 512 7.16 24.59 31.40
CA TRP A 512 6.58 23.75 32.44
C TRP A 512 6.60 22.26 32.05
N GLY A 513 6.71 21.36 33.02
CA GLY A 513 6.62 19.92 32.80
C GLY A 513 5.34 19.51 32.06
N LYS A 514 5.44 18.59 31.10
CA LYS A 514 4.28 18.11 30.34
C LYS A 514 3.19 17.54 31.27
N TRP A 515 1.97 18.06 31.14
CA TRP A 515 0.75 17.47 31.71
C TRP A 515 -0.42 17.58 30.72
N LYS A 516 -1.59 17.06 31.09
CA LYS A 516 -2.79 17.00 30.23
C LYS A 516 -3.46 18.36 29.94
N GLY A 517 -2.85 19.47 30.35
CA GLY A 517 -3.40 20.81 30.16
C GLY A 517 -3.31 21.28 28.71
N THR A 518 -4.40 21.86 28.18
CA THR A 518 -4.43 22.45 26.83
C THR A 518 -3.71 23.80 26.76
N ASN A 519 -3.40 24.42 27.90
CA ASN A 519 -2.61 25.66 27.96
C ASN A 519 -1.13 25.47 27.54
N GLN A 520 -0.73 24.21 27.36
CA GLN A 520 0.58 23.76 26.87
C GLN A 520 0.58 23.42 25.37
N THR A 521 -0.55 23.60 24.70
CA THR A 521 -0.72 23.23 23.29
C THR A 521 -0.81 24.47 22.41
N TRP A 522 -0.31 24.36 21.17
CA TRP A 522 -0.15 25.45 20.23
C TRP A 522 -0.55 25.01 18.83
N LYS A 523 -1.47 25.76 18.21
CA LYS A 523 -1.84 25.62 16.80
C LYS A 523 -0.97 26.55 15.96
N PHE A 524 -0.53 26.08 14.81
CA PHE A 524 0.31 26.83 13.87
C PHE A 524 -0.58 27.34 12.74
N GLU A 525 -1.08 28.57 12.82
CA GLU A 525 -1.90 29.14 11.73
C GLU A 525 -0.98 29.86 10.75
N GLU A 526 -1.00 29.49 9.46
CA GLU A 526 -0.16 30.15 8.44
C GLU A 526 -0.59 31.63 8.31
N ALA A 527 0.40 32.54 8.35
CA ALA A 527 0.21 33.98 8.47
C ALA A 527 -0.14 34.70 7.15
#